data_AF-A0A7C4HPC0-F1
#
_entry.id   AF-A0A7C4HPC0-F1
#
_cell.length_a   1.000
_cell.length_b   1.000
_cell.length_c   1.000
_cell.angle_alpha   90.00
_cell.angle_beta   90.00
_cell.angle_gamma   90.00
#
_symmetry.space_group_name_H-M   'P 1'
#
loop_
_entity.id
_entity.type
_entity.pdbx_description
1 polymer ?
#
loop_
_entity_poly.entity_id
_entity_poly.type
_entity_poly.pdbx_seq_one_letter_code
_entity_poly.pdbx_strand_id
1 'polypeptide(L)'
;AMGEETRVSVFLMGDAASCAVAGQTTPNGYYNIERMLKILSSKGSKIGVCGTCMDARAIKAEALVPGAHRSSMDELTSWTKEADKVIVF
;
A
#
# COMPACT_ATOMS: atom_id res chain seq x y z
N ALA A 1 4.15 -5.48 -18.70
CA ALA A 1 5.11 -4.51 -18.11
C ALA A 1 4.33 -3.28 -17.67
N MET A 2 4.66 -2.63 -16.55
CA MET A 2 4.27 -1.22 -16.38
C MET A 2 4.94 -0.51 -17.56
N GLY A 3 4.15 0.08 -18.47
CA GLY A 3 4.72 0.84 -19.59
C GLY A 3 5.66 1.90 -19.03
N GLU A 4 6.76 2.18 -19.73
CA GLU A 4 7.88 2.99 -19.24
C GLU A 4 7.50 4.42 -18.77
N GLU A 5 6.26 4.86 -18.99
CA GLU A 5 5.73 6.16 -18.54
C GLU A 5 4.69 6.10 -17.41
N THR A 6 4.15 4.93 -17.01
CA THR A 6 3.05 4.88 -16.03
C THR A 6 3.57 4.74 -14.60
N ARG A 7 3.48 5.83 -13.82
CA ARG A 7 3.74 5.83 -12.38
C ARG A 7 2.49 5.37 -11.61
N VAL A 8 2.66 4.41 -10.71
CA VAL A 8 1.59 3.88 -9.86
C VAL A 8 1.94 4.16 -8.40
N SER A 9 0.98 4.66 -7.64
CA SER A 9 1.03 4.73 -6.18
C SER A 9 -0.20 4.04 -5.61
N VAL A 10 -0.04 3.35 -4.48
CA VAL A 10 -1.11 2.61 -3.81
C VAL A 10 -1.31 3.18 -2.41
N PHE A 11 -2.54 3.52 -2.08
CA PHE A 11 -2.90 3.97 -0.73
C PHE A 11 -3.88 3.00 -0.10
N LEU A 12 -3.55 2.49 1.08
CA LEU A 12 -4.33 1.50 1.81
C LEU A 12 -5.14 2.19 2.91
N MET A 13 -6.46 2.14 2.78
CA MET A 13 -7.42 2.80 3.67
C MET A 13 -8.45 1.79 4.21
N GLY A 14 -9.05 2.09 5.37
CA GLY A 14 -10.00 1.19 6.01
C GLY A 14 -9.36 -0.14 6.39
N ASP A 15 -10.05 -1.25 6.11
CA ASP A 15 -9.54 -2.60 6.40
C ASP A 15 -8.31 -2.97 5.58
N ALA A 16 -8.11 -2.32 4.42
CA ALA A 16 -6.94 -2.54 3.59
C ALA A 16 -5.62 -2.14 4.28
N ALA A 17 -5.66 -1.38 5.39
CA ALA A 17 -4.47 -1.12 6.19
C ALA A 17 -3.79 -2.41 6.66
N SER A 18 -4.57 -3.46 6.96
CA SER A 18 -4.04 -4.78 7.34
C SER A 18 -3.29 -5.49 6.21
N CYS A 19 -3.56 -5.17 4.95
CA CYS A 19 -2.90 -5.76 3.79
C CYS A 19 -1.39 -5.46 3.73
N ALA A 20 -0.94 -4.41 4.41
CA ALA A 20 0.48 -4.04 4.50
C ALA A 20 1.21 -4.65 5.70
N VAL A 21 0.56 -5.46 6.53
CA VAL A 21 1.23 -6.15 7.65
C VAL A 21 2.16 -7.24 7.10
N ALA A 22 3.40 -7.26 7.58
CA ALA A 22 4.42 -8.23 7.19
C ALA A 22 4.21 -9.59 7.87
N GLY A 23 4.80 -10.64 7.27
CA GLY A 23 4.73 -12.02 7.77
C GLY A 23 3.50 -12.79 7.28
N GLN A 24 2.88 -12.35 6.17
CA GLN A 24 1.70 -13.02 5.64
C GLN A 24 2.02 -14.42 5.15
N THR A 25 1.37 -15.42 5.74
CA THR A 25 1.42 -16.83 5.31
C THR A 25 0.07 -17.20 4.72
N THR A 26 0.09 -17.75 3.50
CA THR A 26 -1.12 -18.10 2.76
C THR A 26 -1.04 -19.56 2.28
N PRO A 27 -2.18 -20.26 2.10
CA PRO A 27 -2.19 -21.60 1.53
C PRO A 27 -1.53 -21.65 0.15
N ASN A 28 -1.05 -22.83 -0.24
CA ASN A 28 -0.47 -23.04 -1.57
C ASN A 28 -1.49 -22.70 -2.67
N GLY A 29 -1.05 -21.94 -3.67
CA GLY A 29 -1.89 -21.48 -4.78
C GLY A 29 -2.76 -20.26 -4.47
N TYR A 30 -2.80 -19.77 -3.23
CA TYR A 30 -3.48 -18.52 -2.88
C TYR A 30 -2.59 -17.31 -3.14
N TYR A 31 -3.19 -16.16 -3.41
CA TYR A 31 -2.44 -14.92 -3.59
C TYR A 31 -1.89 -14.42 -2.25
N ASN A 32 -0.78 -13.70 -2.28
CA ASN A 32 -0.14 -13.16 -1.10
C ASN A 32 0.08 -11.66 -1.30
N ILE A 33 -0.61 -10.84 -0.50
CA ILE A 33 -0.65 -9.39 -0.71
C ILE A 33 0.69 -8.76 -0.35
N GLU A 34 1.36 -9.22 0.70
CA GLU A 34 2.74 -8.80 1.02
C GLU A 34 3.67 -8.98 -0.19
N ARG A 35 3.61 -10.14 -0.87
CA ARG A 35 4.41 -10.38 -2.09
C ARG A 35 4.04 -9.41 -3.21
N MET A 36 2.75 -9.15 -3.41
CA MET A 36 2.27 -8.19 -4.42
C MET A 36 2.77 -6.76 -4.12
N LEU A 37 2.70 -6.31 -2.87
CA LEU A 37 3.20 -5.01 -2.44
C LEU A 37 4.72 -4.89 -2.61
N LYS A 38 5.49 -5.94 -2.28
CA LYS A 38 6.94 -5.97 -2.50
C LYS A 38 7.30 -5.82 -3.98
N ILE A 39 6.54 -6.46 -4.89
CA ILE A 39 6.74 -6.31 -6.35
C ILE A 39 6.46 -4.88 -6.82
N LEU A 40 5.46 -4.21 -6.24
CA LEU A 40 5.18 -2.80 -6.56
C LEU A 40 6.30 -1.89 -6.05
N SER A 41 6.74 -2.09 -4.81
CA SER A 41 7.84 -1.34 -4.22
C SER A 41 9.15 -1.53 -5.00
N SER A 42 9.47 -2.76 -5.43
CA SER A 42 10.69 -3.02 -6.23
C SER A 42 10.67 -2.34 -7.60
N LYS A 43 9.50 -1.92 -8.08
CA LYS A 43 9.32 -1.14 -9.31
C LYS A 43 9.24 0.37 -9.05
N GLY A 44 9.52 0.82 -7.83
CA GLY A 44 9.50 2.23 -7.44
C GLY A 44 8.12 2.80 -7.13
N SER A 45 7.10 1.96 -6.97
CA SER A 45 5.76 2.44 -6.57
C SER A 45 5.76 2.87 -5.10
N LYS A 46 5.08 3.98 -4.80
CA LYS A 46 4.84 4.42 -3.41
C LYS A 46 3.67 3.66 -2.81
N ILE A 47 3.79 3.24 -1.55
CA ILE A 47 2.74 2.48 -0.84
C ILE A 47 2.46 3.16 0.50
N GLY A 48 1.39 3.95 0.57
CA GLY A 48 0.97 4.65 1.78
C GLY A 48 -0.08 3.85 2.54
N VAL A 49 0.00 3.83 3.86
CA VAL A 49 -1.00 3.19 4.73
C VAL A 49 -1.63 4.25 5.63
N CYS A 50 -2.96 4.37 5.61
CA CYS A 50 -3.67 5.39 6.37
C CYS A 50 -3.38 5.26 7.88
N GLY A 51 -2.73 6.26 8.47
CA GLY A 51 -2.30 6.23 9.87
C GLY A 51 -3.44 6.04 10.88
N THR A 52 -4.58 6.71 10.68
CA THR A 52 -5.75 6.53 11.57
C THR A 52 -6.36 5.14 11.45
N CYS A 53 -6.31 4.53 10.26
CA CYS A 53 -6.77 3.15 10.05
C CYS A 53 -5.84 2.13 10.70
N MET A 54 -4.53 2.42 10.72
CA MET A 54 -3.53 1.64 11.45
C MET A 54 -3.79 1.71 12.96
N ASP A 55 -3.99 2.91 13.51
CA ASP A 55 -4.27 3.10 14.94
C ASP A 55 -5.52 2.35 15.38
N ALA A 56 -6.60 2.45 14.60
CA ALA A 56 -7.86 1.75 14.86
C ALA A 56 -7.71 0.20 14.85
N ARG A 57 -6.66 -0.33 14.20
CA ARG A 57 -6.36 -1.76 14.11
C ARG A 57 -5.11 -2.17 14.90
N ALA A 58 -4.59 -1.29 15.74
CA ALA A 58 -3.37 -1.48 16.53
C ALA A 58 -2.13 -1.91 15.70
N ILE A 59 -2.03 -1.42 14.45
CA ILE A 59 -0.90 -1.69 13.57
C ILE A 59 0.16 -0.61 13.80
N LYS A 60 1.39 -1.02 14.17
CA LYS A 60 2.53 -0.12 14.28
C LYS A 60 3.31 -0.05 12.98
N ALA A 61 4.07 1.03 12.78
CA ALA A 61 4.85 1.23 11.55
C ALA A 61 5.88 0.12 11.32
N GLU A 62 6.44 -0.46 12.39
CA GLU A 62 7.43 -1.54 12.32
C GLU A 62 6.83 -2.88 11.87
N ALA A 63 5.50 -3.01 11.92
CA ALA A 63 4.79 -4.19 11.43
C ALA A 63 4.56 -4.15 9.91
N LEU A 64 4.88 -3.04 9.24
CA LEU A 64 4.63 -2.88 7.81
C LEU A 64 5.65 -3.64 6.95
N VAL A 65 5.21 -4.10 5.78
CA VAL A 65 6.08 -4.67 4.76
C VAL A 65 7.12 -3.65 4.29
N PRO A 66 8.36 -4.07 3.98
CA PRO A 66 9.35 -3.17 3.39
C PRO A 66 8.81 -2.49 2.14
N GLY A 67 8.96 -1.16 2.08
CA GLY A 67 8.47 -0.34 0.98
C GLY A 67 7.08 0.27 1.19
N ALA A 68 6.36 -0.11 2.24
CA ALA A 68 5.17 0.60 2.71
C ALA A 68 5.51 1.53 3.88
N HIS A 69 4.79 2.64 4.00
CA HIS A 69 4.96 3.59 5.11
C HIS A 69 3.63 4.05 5.70
N ARG A 70 3.67 4.40 6.99
CA ARG A 70 2.56 5.10 7.64
C ARG A 70 2.40 6.47 7.00
N SER A 71 1.20 6.74 6.51
CA SER A 71 0.84 7.90 5.70
C SER A 71 -0.31 8.70 6.35
N SER A 72 -0.71 9.80 5.71
CA SER A 72 -1.76 10.72 6.16
C SER A 72 -2.79 10.98 5.05
N MET A 73 -3.94 11.54 5.45
CA MET A 73 -4.95 12.00 4.48
C MET A 73 -4.44 13.15 3.61
N ASP A 74 -3.49 13.94 4.10
CA ASP A 74 -2.86 15.01 3.32
C ASP A 74 -1.99 14.44 2.20
N GLU A 75 -1.23 13.38 2.48
CA GLU A 75 -0.44 12.70 1.44
C GLU A 75 -1.34 12.03 0.38
N LEU A 76 -2.43 11.37 0.81
CA LEU A 76 -3.44 10.86 -0.13
C LEU A 76 -4.00 11.98 -1.02
N THR A 77 -4.30 13.13 -0.42
CA THR A 77 -4.82 14.29 -1.16
C THR A 77 -3.80 14.80 -2.18
N SER A 78 -2.51 14.85 -1.82
CA SER A 78 -1.44 15.21 -2.76
C SER A 78 -1.38 14.23 -3.93
N TRP A 79 -1.33 12.92 -3.63
CA TRP A 79 -1.26 11.89 -4.68
C TRP A 79 -2.50 11.91 -5.58
N THR A 80 -3.69 12.17 -5.01
CA THR A 80 -4.93 12.30 -5.77
C THR A 80 -4.90 13.49 -6.73
N LYS A 81 -4.33 14.63 -6.30
CA LYS A 81 -4.18 15.83 -7.15
C LYS A 81 -3.14 15.65 -8.26
N GLU A 82 -2.10 14.87 -7.98
CA GLU A 82 -1.03 14.57 -8.94
C GLU A 82 -1.41 13.49 -9.95
N ALA A 83 -2.41 12.65 -9.65
CA ALA A 83 -2.78 11.52 -10.47
C ALA A 83 -3.65 11.94 -11.67
N ASP A 84 -3.28 11.48 -12.86
CA ASP A 84 -4.14 11.59 -14.06
C ASP A 84 -5.42 10.76 -13.92
N LYS A 85 -5.36 9.68 -13.12
CA LYS A 85 -6.49 8.77 -12.88
C LYS A 85 -6.41 8.14 -11.50
N VAL A 86 -7.53 8.15 -10.79
CA VAL A 86 -7.72 7.47 -9.50
C VAL A 86 -8.70 6.32 -9.67
N ILE A 87 -8.35 5.15 -9.12
CA ILE A 87 -9.18 3.94 -9.12
C ILE A 87 -9.32 3.50 -7.67
N VAL A 88 -10.57 3.26 -7.24
CA VAL A 88 -10.92 2.87 -5.86
C VAL A 88 -11.58 1.49 -5.90
N PHE A 89 -11.27 0.65 -4.91
CA PHE A 89 -11.74 -0.73 -4.76
C PHE A 89 -12.41 -0.92 -3.40
#